data_AF-A0AA94L1B3-F1
#
_entry.id   AF-A0AA94L1B3-F1
#
_cell.length_a   1.000
_cell.length_b   1.000
_cell.length_c   1.000
_cell.angle_alpha   90.00
_cell.angle_beta   90.00
_cell.angle_gamma   90.00
#
_symmetry.space_group_name_H-M   'P 1'
#
loop_
_entity.id
_entity.type
_entity.pdbx_description
1 polymer ?
#
loop_
_entity_poly.entity_id
_entity_poly.type
_entity_poly.pdbx_seq_one_letter_code
_entity_poly.pdbx_strand_id
1 'polypeptide(L)'
;MSGDQPFDYKKAWIDLHQENIMTMSKAAHSTRIAHFSAIIDYSKIAINGAFLLNGMAGIAIFSHLEKLGSTGIDSLMGCAWGAIFAVVCGGISYLAQRAYSSVFDKNVNKEIKFYFDSLQQVMRHDVAKEQRPTLDTAKLGNFLSVAACAFWCASVGCFLRAIYCSFPSL
;
A
#
# COMPACT_ATOMS: atom_id res chain seq x y z
N MET A 1 -20.33 -21.08 56.59
CA MET A 1 -20.68 -20.35 55.34
C MET A 1 -19.41 -19.68 54.86
N SER A 2 -18.70 -20.30 53.90
CA SER A 2 -17.41 -19.82 53.42
C SER A 2 -17.62 -18.66 52.44
N GLY A 3 -17.31 -17.45 52.90
CA GLY A 3 -17.47 -16.19 52.15
C GLY A 3 -16.25 -15.79 51.32
N ASP A 4 -15.51 -16.74 50.75
CA ASP A 4 -14.24 -16.47 50.03
C ASP A 4 -14.26 -17.02 48.59
N GLN A 5 -15.01 -16.37 47.68
CA GLN A 5 -14.87 -16.55 46.23
C GLN A 5 -15.10 -15.27 45.36
N PRO A 6 -14.97 -14.00 45.81
CA PRO A 6 -15.16 -12.86 44.90
C PRO A 6 -13.94 -12.59 43.98
N PHE A 7 -12.77 -13.17 44.28
CA PHE A 7 -11.53 -12.85 43.56
C PHE A 7 -11.35 -13.60 42.23
N ASP A 8 -11.94 -14.78 42.10
CA ASP A 8 -11.74 -15.67 40.94
C ASP A 8 -12.53 -15.20 39.70
N TYR A 9 -13.78 -14.75 39.91
CA TYR A 9 -14.63 -14.23 38.84
C TYR A 9 -14.11 -12.93 38.22
N LYS A 10 -13.55 -12.02 39.03
CA LYS A 10 -12.99 -10.75 38.52
C LYS A 10 -11.79 -11.03 37.61
N LYS A 11 -10.90 -11.94 38.03
CA LYS A 11 -9.72 -12.33 37.26
C LYS A 11 -10.12 -13.06 35.96
N ALA A 12 -11.02 -14.04 36.03
CA ALA A 12 -11.53 -14.74 34.87
C ALA A 12 -12.23 -13.80 33.86
N TRP A 13 -12.97 -12.79 34.35
CA TRP A 13 -13.61 -11.80 33.50
C TRP A 13 -12.60 -10.89 32.78
N ILE A 14 -11.52 -10.49 33.46
CA ILE A 14 -10.40 -9.73 32.89
C ILE A 14 -9.70 -10.55 31.82
N ASP A 15 -9.35 -11.80 32.12
CA ASP A 15 -8.65 -12.69 31.20
C ASP A 15 -9.49 -12.90 29.92
N LEU A 16 -10.80 -13.12 30.06
CA LEU A 16 -11.74 -13.24 28.93
C LEU A 16 -11.80 -11.97 28.07
N HIS A 17 -11.86 -10.78 28.69
CA HIS A 17 -11.90 -9.53 27.94
C HIS A 17 -10.56 -9.23 27.27
N GLN A 18 -9.45 -9.55 27.94
CA GLN A 18 -8.11 -9.40 27.38
C GLN A 18 -7.92 -10.33 26.17
N GLU A 19 -8.40 -11.57 26.25
CA GLU A 19 -8.39 -12.52 25.14
C GLU A 19 -9.28 -12.07 23.98
N ASN A 20 -10.51 -11.63 24.24
CA ASN A 20 -11.43 -11.13 23.22
C ASN A 20 -10.87 -9.89 22.51
N ILE A 21 -10.31 -8.93 23.26
CA ILE A 21 -9.69 -7.71 22.70
C ILE A 21 -8.46 -8.08 21.89
N MET A 22 -7.60 -8.97 22.39
CA MET A 22 -6.45 -9.46 21.61
C MET A 22 -6.91 -10.14 20.31
N THR A 23 -8.00 -10.90 20.35
CA THR A 23 -8.54 -11.60 19.18
C THR A 23 -9.12 -10.63 18.16
N MET A 24 -9.92 -9.64 18.60
CA MET A 24 -10.47 -8.60 17.72
C MET A 24 -9.36 -7.70 17.15
N SER A 25 -8.34 -7.37 17.95
CA SER A 25 -7.18 -6.61 17.51
C SER A 25 -6.37 -7.38 16.46
N LYS A 26 -6.10 -8.67 16.70
CA LYS A 26 -5.45 -9.57 15.72
C LYS A 26 -6.27 -9.69 14.44
N ALA A 27 -7.59 -9.83 14.53
CA ALA A 27 -8.47 -9.90 13.37
C ALA A 27 -8.46 -8.59 12.56
N ALA A 28 -8.61 -7.43 13.22
CA ALA A 28 -8.54 -6.12 12.56
C ALA A 28 -7.18 -5.86 11.91
N HIS A 29 -6.09 -6.27 12.59
CA HIS A 29 -4.73 -6.19 12.06
C HIS A 29 -4.55 -7.09 10.84
N SER A 30 -5.03 -8.34 10.90
CA SER A 30 -5.01 -9.29 9.78
C SER A 30 -5.78 -8.78 8.58
N THR A 31 -6.98 -8.22 8.77
CA THR A 31 -7.78 -7.63 7.70
C THR A 31 -7.07 -6.45 7.06
N ARG A 32 -6.42 -5.59 7.86
CA ARG A 32 -5.65 -4.45 7.34
C ARG A 32 -4.42 -4.89 6.55
N ILE A 33 -3.69 -5.91 7.03
CA ILE A 33 -2.57 -6.52 6.29
C ILE A 33 -3.06 -7.10 4.96
N ALA A 34 -4.19 -7.84 4.97
CA ALA A 34 -4.76 -8.43 3.77
C ALA A 34 -5.14 -7.35 2.73
N HIS A 35 -5.77 -6.26 3.15
CA HIS A 35 -6.06 -5.13 2.27
C HIS A 35 -4.78 -4.49 1.70
N PHE A 36 -3.76 -4.30 2.53
CA PHE A 36 -2.49 -3.73 2.09
C PHE A 36 -1.78 -4.65 1.09
N SER A 37 -1.77 -5.97 1.34
CA SER A 37 -1.24 -6.97 0.41
C SER A 37 -1.98 -6.95 -0.93
N ALA A 38 -3.31 -6.91 -0.91
CA ALA A 38 -4.11 -6.85 -2.13
C ALA A 38 -3.77 -5.60 -2.96
N ILE A 39 -3.67 -4.42 -2.32
CA ILE A 39 -3.28 -3.17 -3.01
C ILE A 39 -1.90 -3.32 -3.64
N ILE A 40 -0.94 -3.90 -2.93
CA ILE A 40 0.41 -4.14 -3.46
C ILE A 40 0.36 -5.04 -4.68
N ASP A 41 -0.41 -6.12 -4.63
CA ASP A 41 -0.47 -7.09 -5.72
C ASP A 41 -1.15 -6.51 -6.97
N TYR A 42 -2.24 -5.76 -6.80
CA TYR A 42 -2.83 -4.99 -7.90
C TYR A 42 -1.86 -3.96 -8.48
N SER A 43 -1.09 -3.27 -7.63
CA SER A 43 -0.11 -2.28 -8.09
C SER A 43 1.00 -2.93 -8.91
N LYS A 44 1.52 -4.09 -8.49
CA LYS A 44 2.52 -4.85 -9.25
C LYS A 44 1.98 -5.26 -10.62
N ILE A 45 0.74 -5.76 -10.67
CA ILE A 45 0.08 -6.15 -11.93
C ILE A 45 -0.05 -4.94 -12.85
N ALA A 46 -0.50 -3.79 -12.34
CA ALA A 46 -0.66 -2.57 -13.14
C ALA A 46 0.68 -2.05 -13.69
N ILE A 47 1.76 -2.11 -12.90
CA ILE A 47 3.10 -1.69 -13.31
C ILE A 47 3.66 -2.64 -14.38
N ASN A 48 3.54 -3.95 -14.17
CA ASN A 48 3.95 -4.96 -15.14
C ASN A 48 3.15 -4.83 -16.44
N GLY A 49 1.84 -4.56 -16.33
CA GLY A 49 0.97 -4.30 -17.48
C GLY A 49 1.46 -3.10 -18.30
N ALA A 50 1.82 -1.99 -17.65
CA ALA A 50 2.34 -0.80 -18.33
C ALA A 50 3.68 -1.06 -19.03
N PHE A 51 4.58 -1.83 -18.41
CA PHE A 51 5.84 -2.24 -19.02
C PHE A 51 5.62 -3.12 -20.26
N LEU A 52 4.78 -4.15 -20.13
CA LEU A 52 4.47 -5.08 -21.22
C LEU A 52 3.74 -4.39 -22.37
N LEU A 53 2.82 -3.46 -22.09
CA LEU A 53 2.13 -2.67 -23.12
C LEU A 53 3.12 -1.89 -23.98
N ASN A 54 4.07 -1.19 -23.36
CA ASN A 54 5.10 -0.47 -24.08
C ASN A 54 6.03 -1.41 -24.87
N GLY A 55 6.40 -2.56 -24.30
CA GLY A 55 7.22 -3.57 -24.99
C GLY A 55 6.52 -4.16 -26.22
N MET A 56 5.25 -4.57 -26.08
CA MET A 56 4.47 -5.13 -27.19
C MET A 56 4.19 -4.08 -28.28
N ALA A 57 3.85 -2.85 -27.90
CA ALA A 57 3.71 -1.75 -28.86
C ALA A 57 5.01 -1.50 -29.62
N GLY A 58 6.15 -1.49 -28.93
CA GLY A 58 7.46 -1.36 -29.55
C GLY A 58 7.73 -2.45 -30.60
N ILE A 59 7.44 -3.71 -30.29
CA ILE A 59 7.59 -4.82 -31.25
C ILE A 59 6.67 -4.65 -32.46
N ALA A 60 5.42 -4.23 -32.25
CA ALA A 60 4.46 -4.00 -33.33
C ALA A 60 4.87 -2.85 -34.26
N ILE A 61 5.44 -1.78 -33.69
CA ILE A 61 5.99 -0.64 -34.46
C ILE A 61 7.24 -1.08 -35.23
N PHE A 62 8.12 -1.85 -34.58
CA PHE A 62 9.35 -2.35 -35.19
C PHE A 62 9.07 -3.24 -36.41
N SER A 63 8.05 -4.10 -36.36
CA SER A 63 7.68 -4.97 -37.50
C SER A 63 7.11 -4.20 -38.70
N HIS A 64 6.71 -2.94 -38.53
CA HIS A 64 6.19 -2.07 -39.58
C HIS A 64 7.09 -0.85 -39.83
N LEU A 65 8.33 -0.88 -39.36
CA LEU A 65 9.22 0.29 -39.34
C LEU A 65 9.47 0.85 -40.75
N GLU A 66 9.63 -0.01 -41.75
CA GLU A 66 9.83 0.39 -43.16
C GLU A 66 8.67 1.23 -43.70
N LYS A 67 7.44 0.96 -43.26
CA LYS A 67 6.25 1.72 -43.67
C LYS A 67 6.09 3.03 -42.88
N LEU A 68 6.54 3.02 -41.62
CA LEU A 68 6.36 4.15 -40.69
C LEU A 68 7.47 5.20 -40.79
N GLY A 69 8.65 4.83 -41.28
CA GLY A 69 9.78 5.74 -41.44
C GLY A 69 10.19 6.40 -40.11
N SER A 70 10.40 7.72 -40.13
CA SER A 70 10.82 8.49 -38.95
C SER A 70 9.80 8.45 -37.81
N THR A 71 8.50 8.43 -38.12
CA THR A 71 7.42 8.37 -37.12
C THR A 71 7.49 7.07 -36.30
N GLY A 72 7.93 5.97 -36.92
CA GLY A 72 8.12 4.69 -36.22
C GLY A 72 9.30 4.74 -35.25
N ILE A 73 10.39 5.43 -35.60
CA ILE A 73 11.56 5.62 -34.72
C ILE A 73 11.17 6.46 -33.49
N ASP A 74 10.49 7.58 -33.69
CA ASP A 74 10.02 8.44 -32.60
C ASP A 74 9.06 7.69 -31.66
N SER A 75 8.16 6.87 -32.24
CA SER A 75 7.21 6.06 -31.47
C SER A 75 7.90 4.94 -30.70
N LEU A 76 8.93 4.31 -31.27
CA LEU A 76 9.80 3.34 -30.58
C LEU A 76 10.53 3.98 -29.39
N MET A 77 11.08 5.18 -29.56
CA MET A 77 11.68 5.94 -28.46
C MET A 77 10.64 6.26 -27.38
N GLY A 78 9.41 6.62 -27.78
CA GLY A 78 8.28 6.79 -26.88
C GLY A 78 7.99 5.54 -26.04
N CYS A 79 7.91 4.37 -26.67
CA CYS A 79 7.73 3.09 -25.98
C CYS A 79 8.89 2.77 -25.02
N ALA A 80 10.14 3.06 -25.42
CA ALA A 80 11.30 2.87 -24.55
C ALA A 80 11.24 3.76 -23.29
N TRP A 81 10.88 5.04 -23.45
CA TRP A 81 10.65 5.93 -22.32
C TRP A 81 9.50 5.47 -21.44
N GLY A 82 8.40 5.00 -22.03
CA GLY A 82 7.28 4.43 -21.29
C GLY A 82 7.71 3.23 -20.44
N ALA A 83 8.48 2.29 -21.00
CA ALA A 83 9.02 1.15 -20.27
C ALA A 83 9.93 1.59 -19.11
N ILE A 84 10.79 2.59 -19.31
CA ILE A 84 11.64 3.16 -18.24
C ILE A 84 10.77 3.75 -17.12
N PHE A 85 9.73 4.52 -17.46
CA PHE A 85 8.83 5.09 -16.47
C PHE A 85 8.09 4.02 -15.67
N ALA A 86 7.68 2.91 -16.29
CA ALA A 86 7.09 1.77 -15.58
C ALA A 86 8.08 1.15 -14.56
N VAL A 87 9.34 0.97 -14.95
CA VAL A 87 10.39 0.44 -14.04
C VAL A 87 10.65 1.40 -12.88
N VAL A 88 10.78 2.70 -13.17
CA VAL A 88 10.96 3.75 -12.14
C VAL A 88 9.75 3.79 -11.19
N CYS A 89 8.53 3.68 -11.73
CA CYS A 89 7.31 3.55 -10.93
C CYS A 89 7.41 2.36 -9.96
N GLY A 90 7.85 1.19 -10.44
CA GLY A 90 8.09 0.02 -9.59
C GLY A 90 9.05 0.30 -8.43
N GLY A 91 10.17 0.98 -8.70
CA GLY A 91 11.14 1.38 -7.68
C GLY A 91 10.56 2.34 -6.64
N ILE A 92 9.84 3.38 -7.08
CA ILE A 92 9.21 4.36 -6.19
C ILE A 92 8.10 3.70 -5.35
N SER A 93 7.28 2.83 -5.95
CA SER A 93 6.24 2.08 -5.22
C SER A 93 6.84 1.20 -4.13
N TYR A 94 7.98 0.57 -4.37
CA TYR A 94 8.69 -0.19 -3.34
C TYR A 94 9.15 0.69 -2.16
N LEU A 95 9.70 1.87 -2.45
CA LEU A 95 10.10 2.83 -1.42
C LEU A 95 8.89 3.36 -0.64
N ALA A 96 7.76 3.60 -1.31
CA ALA A 96 6.51 4.00 -0.68
C ALA A 96 6.02 2.92 0.31
N GLN A 97 6.03 1.65 -0.10
CA GLN A 97 5.66 0.52 0.75
C GLN A 97 6.53 0.44 2.01
N ARG A 98 7.85 0.60 1.86
CA ARG A 98 8.76 0.65 3.02
C ARG A 98 8.47 1.81 3.97
N ALA A 99 8.17 2.99 3.43
CA ALA A 99 7.81 4.16 4.23
C ALA A 99 6.49 3.94 5.00
N TYR A 100 5.48 3.33 4.37
CA TYR A 100 4.23 2.98 5.04
C TYR A 100 4.44 1.93 6.14
N SER A 101 5.19 0.86 5.87
CA SER A 101 5.47 -0.19 6.86
C SER A 101 6.13 0.38 8.12
N SER A 102 7.14 1.25 7.95
CA SER A 102 7.85 1.85 9.07
C SER A 102 6.94 2.69 9.98
N VAL A 103 6.00 3.45 9.40
CA VAL A 103 5.04 4.26 10.17
C VAL A 103 3.95 3.38 10.78
N PHE A 104 3.52 2.34 10.05
CA PHE A 104 2.55 1.38 10.53
C PHE A 104 3.03 0.66 11.79
N ASP A 105 4.26 0.14 11.80
CA ASP A 105 4.84 -0.55 12.96
C ASP A 105 4.90 0.36 14.19
N LYS A 106 5.26 1.64 14.00
CA LYS A 106 5.26 2.64 15.07
C LYS A 106 3.86 2.90 15.63
N ASN A 107 2.87 3.05 14.75
CA ASN A 107 1.49 3.31 15.13
C ASN A 107 0.85 2.12 15.85
N VAL A 108 1.12 0.89 15.40
CA VAL A 108 0.65 -0.33 16.06
C VAL A 108 1.21 -0.43 17.47
N ASN A 109 2.50 -0.15 17.66
CA ASN A 109 3.12 -0.14 18.99
C ASN A 109 2.50 0.94 19.91
N LYS A 110 2.18 2.12 19.38
CA LYS A 110 1.47 3.18 20.13
C LYS A 110 0.07 2.74 20.55
N GLU A 111 -0.70 2.13 19.65
CA GLU A 111 -2.05 1.63 19.96
C GLU A 111 -2.01 0.52 21.01
N ILE A 112 -1.14 -0.49 20.83
CA ILE A 112 -0.99 -1.60 21.79
C ILE A 112 -0.65 -1.06 23.18
N LYS A 113 0.31 -0.13 23.27
CA LYS A 113 0.71 0.47 24.55
C LYS A 113 -0.45 1.22 25.21
N PHE A 114 -1.16 2.06 24.46
CA PHE A 114 -2.34 2.77 24.96
C PHE A 114 -3.40 1.82 25.50
N TYR A 115 -3.68 0.72 24.80
CA TYR A 115 -4.66 -0.27 25.28
C TYR A 115 -4.23 -0.93 26.60
N PHE A 116 -2.95 -1.29 26.75
CA PHE A 116 -2.44 -1.84 28.02
C PHE A 116 -2.50 -0.83 29.16
N ASP A 117 -2.10 0.42 28.91
CA ASP A 117 -2.12 1.50 29.89
C ASP A 117 -3.56 1.80 30.35
N SER A 118 -4.50 1.90 29.42
CA SER A 118 -5.94 2.07 29.70
C SER A 118 -6.54 0.90 30.50
N LEU A 119 -6.16 -0.34 30.18
CA LEU A 119 -6.65 -1.53 30.90
C LEU A 119 -6.12 -1.55 32.35
N GLN A 120 -4.86 -1.17 32.55
CA GLN A 120 -4.26 -1.03 33.87
C GLN A 120 -4.91 0.08 34.71
N GLN A 121 -5.32 1.20 34.09
CA GLN A 121 -6.04 2.28 34.78
C GLN A 121 -7.44 1.86 35.24
N VAL A 122 -8.22 1.21 34.36
CA VAL A 122 -9.54 0.67 34.73
C VAL A 122 -9.43 -0.32 35.89
N MET A 123 -8.38 -1.16 35.88
CA MET A 123 -8.09 -2.10 36.98
C MET A 123 -7.77 -1.41 38.31
N ARG A 124 -7.14 -0.23 38.26
CA ARG A 124 -6.78 0.57 39.44
C ARG A 124 -7.91 1.48 39.93
N HIS A 125 -9.08 1.47 39.28
CA HIS A 125 -10.18 2.40 39.52
C HIS A 125 -9.81 3.89 39.36
N ASP A 126 -8.72 4.18 38.64
CA ASP A 126 -8.36 5.54 38.25
C ASP A 126 -9.17 5.92 37.00
N VAL A 127 -10.15 6.82 37.16
CA VAL A 127 -10.96 7.35 36.04
C VAL A 127 -10.21 8.50 35.37
N ALA A 128 -8.98 8.27 34.95
CA ALA A 128 -8.28 9.20 34.07
C ALA A 128 -8.80 9.03 32.64
N LYS A 129 -9.27 10.12 32.03
CA LYS A 129 -9.60 10.13 30.59
C LYS A 129 -8.29 10.10 29.81
N GLU A 130 -7.83 8.90 29.48
CA GLU A 130 -6.65 8.74 28.65
C GLU A 130 -6.98 9.17 27.21
N GLN A 131 -6.24 10.16 26.71
CA GLN A 131 -6.44 10.69 25.37
C GLN A 131 -5.84 9.71 24.37
N ARG A 132 -6.62 9.27 23.37
CA ARG A 132 -6.16 8.33 22.35
C ARG A 132 -4.85 8.82 21.72
N PRO A 133 -3.89 7.92 21.45
CA PRO A 133 -2.62 8.30 20.83
C PRO A 133 -2.89 8.89 19.46
N THR A 134 -2.23 10.01 19.16
CA THR A 134 -2.22 10.55 17.81
C THR A 134 -1.38 9.63 16.93
N LEU A 135 -1.99 9.10 15.87
CA LEU A 135 -1.33 8.25 14.90
C LEU A 135 -0.53 9.10 13.90
N ASP A 136 0.69 8.67 13.61
CA ASP A 136 1.55 9.36 12.66
C ASP A 136 1.06 9.11 11.24
N THR A 137 1.06 10.14 10.41
CA THR A 137 0.76 10.03 8.98
C THR A 137 2.04 9.76 8.19
N ALA A 138 1.98 8.81 7.25
CA ALA A 138 3.11 8.46 6.39
C ALA A 138 3.29 9.48 5.25
N LYS A 139 3.69 10.73 5.58
CA LYS A 139 3.84 11.82 4.61
C LYS A 139 4.76 11.45 3.43
N LEU A 140 5.91 10.82 3.73
CA LEU A 140 6.84 10.34 2.72
C LEU A 140 6.21 9.24 1.85
N GLY A 141 5.50 8.29 2.45
CA GLY A 141 4.77 7.25 1.72
C GLY A 141 3.73 7.85 0.77
N ASN A 142 2.97 8.85 1.23
CA ASN A 142 1.97 9.55 0.40
C ASN A 142 2.61 10.28 -0.77
N PHE A 143 3.71 11.01 -0.53
CA PHE A 143 4.44 11.69 -1.60
C PHE A 143 4.97 10.72 -2.66
N LEU A 144 5.61 9.63 -2.22
CA LEU A 144 6.13 8.60 -3.11
C LEU A 144 5.01 7.90 -3.89
N SER A 145 3.85 7.65 -3.27
CA SER A 145 2.67 7.10 -3.97
C SER A 145 2.18 8.02 -5.09
N VAL A 146 2.09 9.33 -4.83
CA VAL A 146 1.71 10.31 -5.85
C VAL A 146 2.72 10.35 -6.99
N ALA A 147 4.03 10.33 -6.65
CA ALA A 147 5.08 10.27 -7.65
C ALA A 147 5.00 9.01 -8.50
N ALA A 148 4.79 7.83 -7.89
CA ALA A 148 4.61 6.57 -8.61
C ALA A 148 3.41 6.63 -9.57
N CYS A 149 2.26 7.16 -9.12
CA CYS A 149 1.10 7.37 -10.00
C CYS A 149 1.42 8.28 -11.19
N ALA A 150 2.18 9.36 -10.98
CA ALA A 150 2.57 10.25 -12.07
C ALA A 150 3.45 9.53 -13.11
N PHE A 151 4.43 8.72 -12.68
CA PHE A 151 5.26 7.92 -13.57
C PHE A 151 4.46 6.83 -14.30
N TRP A 152 3.52 6.18 -13.62
CA TRP A 152 2.62 5.23 -14.27
C TRP A 152 1.77 5.89 -15.35
N CYS A 153 1.15 7.04 -15.05
CA CYS A 153 0.40 7.82 -16.04
C CYS A 153 1.27 8.26 -17.22
N ALA A 154 2.51 8.69 -16.97
CA ALA A 154 3.46 9.02 -18.02
C ALA A 154 3.79 7.80 -18.91
N SER A 155 4.01 6.63 -18.31
CA SER A 155 4.23 5.37 -19.02
C SER A 155 3.07 5.00 -19.94
N VAL A 156 1.83 5.13 -19.45
CA VAL A 156 0.63 4.86 -20.24
C VAL A 156 0.45 5.92 -21.33
N GLY A 157 0.74 7.19 -21.03
CA GLY A 157 0.70 8.28 -22.01
C GLY A 157 1.69 8.09 -23.16
N CYS A 158 2.90 7.61 -22.87
CA CYS A 158 3.88 7.22 -23.89
C CYS A 158 3.34 6.13 -24.83
N PHE A 159 2.73 5.08 -24.26
CA PHE A 159 2.08 4.03 -25.04
C PHE A 159 0.96 4.58 -25.94
N LEU A 160 0.02 5.34 -25.36
CA LEU A 160 -1.11 5.90 -26.11
C LEU A 160 -0.65 6.80 -27.26
N ARG A 161 0.37 7.65 -27.01
CA ARG A 161 0.96 8.49 -28.04
C ARG A 161 1.61 7.65 -29.15
N ALA A 162 2.40 6.64 -28.78
CA ALA A 162 3.09 5.78 -29.75
C ALA A 162 2.10 5.05 -30.67
N ILE A 163 1.00 4.54 -30.11
CA ILE A 163 -0.07 3.90 -30.88
C ILE A 163 -0.78 4.92 -31.78
N TYR A 164 -1.18 6.07 -31.25
CA TYR A 164 -1.87 7.10 -32.03
C TYR A 164 -1.05 7.59 -33.23
N CYS A 165 0.26 7.78 -33.05
CA CYS A 165 1.15 8.21 -34.12
C CYS A 165 1.46 7.11 -35.14
N SER A 166 1.53 5.84 -34.70
CA SER A 166 1.91 4.72 -35.57
C SER A 166 0.70 4.06 -36.25
N PHE A 167 -0.49 4.18 -35.66
CA PHE A 167 -1.71 3.52 -36.12
C PHE A 167 -2.91 4.46 -35.99
N PRO A 168 -2.97 5.57 -36.75
CA PRO A 168 -4.06 6.55 -36.65
C PRO A 168 -5.43 6.04 -37.14
N SER A 169 -5.46 4.88 -37.80
CA SER A 169 -6.68 4.23 -38.29
C SER A 169 -7.23 3.13 -37.37
N LEU A 170 -6.64 2.95 -36.19
CA LEU A 170 -7.07 2.07 -35.10
C LEU A 170 -7.85 2.88 -34.06
#